data_AF-A0A9Q7XMB3-F1
#
_entry.id   AF-A0A9Q7XMB3-F1
#
_cell.length_a   1.000
_cell.length_b   1.000
_cell.length_c   1.000
_cell.angle_alpha   90.00
_cell.angle_beta   90.00
_cell.angle_gamma   90.00
#
_symmetry.space_group_name_H-M   'P 1'
#
loop_
_entity.id
_entity.type
_entity.pdbx_description
1 polymer ?
#
loop_
_entity_poly.entity_id
_entity_poly.type
_entity_poly.pdbx_seq_one_letter_code
_entity_poly.pdbx_strand_id
1 'polypeptide(L)'
;MHDDSLGEAMLAFNKQVNAKYLDPAFITEVRKKLRLDQREAAEIFGGGVNAFSRYETGRTMPPLALIKLLKVLDRHPELLAEVRAA
;
A
#
# COMPACT_ATOMS: atom_id res chain seq x y z
N MET A 1 7.95 24.70 22.75
CA MET A 1 6.97 23.60 22.60
C MET A 1 5.84 24.13 21.73
N HIS A 2 5.46 23.40 20.67
CA HIS A 2 4.58 23.74 19.52
C HIS A 2 5.32 23.98 18.19
N ASP A 3 5.84 22.90 17.62
CA ASP A 3 6.17 22.75 16.18
C ASP A 3 5.54 21.48 15.57
N ASP A 4 5.06 20.53 16.40
CA ASP A 4 4.43 19.27 15.94
C ASP A 4 3.09 19.44 15.21
N SER A 5 2.34 20.52 15.48
CA SER A 5 0.98 20.70 14.95
C SER A 5 0.94 20.86 13.43
N LEU A 6 1.95 21.51 12.83
CA LEU A 6 2.03 21.67 11.37
C LEU A 6 2.34 20.34 10.69
N GLY A 7 3.26 19.55 11.25
CA GLY A 7 3.62 18.23 10.74
C GLY A 7 2.43 17.27 10.74
N GLU A 8 1.65 17.26 11.82
CA GLU A 8 0.43 16.46 11.92
C GLU A 8 -0.64 16.89 10.91
N ALA A 9 -0.86 18.20 10.76
CA ALA A 9 -1.81 18.74 9.79
C ALA A 9 -1.43 18.38 8.35
N MET A 10 -0.14 18.52 7.99
CA MET A 10 0.38 18.15 6.67
C MET A 10 0.26 16.63 6.42
N LEU A 11 0.52 15.81 7.44
CA LEU A 11 0.36 14.35 7.33
C LEU A 11 -1.11 13.96 7.15
N ALA A 12 -2.02 14.57 7.91
CA ALA A 12 -3.46 14.35 7.77
C ALA A 12 -3.96 14.75 6.38
N PHE A 13 -3.50 15.89 5.87
CA PHE A 13 -3.80 16.34 4.51
C PHE A 13 -3.30 15.34 3.46
N ASN A 14 -2.04 14.89 3.55
CA ASN A 14 -1.48 13.89 2.64
C ASN A 14 -2.30 12.59 2.62
N LYS A 15 -2.70 12.10 3.79
CA LYS A 15 -3.58 10.92 3.88
C LYS A 15 -4.92 11.15 3.20
N GLN A 16 -5.53 12.31 3.43
CA GLN A 16 -6.81 12.68 2.81
C GLN A 16 -6.70 12.76 1.27
N VAL A 17 -5.62 13.35 0.76
CA VAL A 17 -5.36 13.44 -0.69
C VAL A 17 -5.19 12.05 -1.29
N ASN A 18 -4.35 11.20 -0.69
CA ASN A 18 -4.10 9.85 -1.19
C ASN A 18 -5.37 8.98 -1.19
N ALA A 19 -6.20 9.09 -0.14
CA ALA A 19 -7.46 8.36 -0.03
C ALA A 19 -8.48 8.67 -1.14
N LYS A 20 -8.38 9.83 -1.79
CA LYS A 20 -9.23 10.17 -2.96
C LYS A 20 -8.85 9.35 -4.21
N TYR A 21 -7.60 8.92 -4.32
CA TYR A 21 -7.11 8.16 -5.47
C TYR A 21 -7.14 6.65 -5.23
N LEU A 22 -6.90 6.22 -3.99
CA LEU A 22 -6.93 4.84 -3.58
C LEU A 22 -7.27 4.76 -2.09
N ASP A 23 -8.30 4.00 -1.76
CA ASP A 23 -8.59 3.67 -0.36
C ASP A 23 -7.43 2.83 0.21
N PRO A 24 -6.71 3.29 1.26
CA PRO A 24 -5.66 2.50 1.91
C PRO A 24 -6.15 1.14 2.41
N ALA A 25 -7.45 1.00 2.72
CA ALA A 25 -8.05 -0.26 3.12
C ALA A 25 -7.96 -1.31 2.00
N PHE A 26 -8.12 -0.91 0.73
CA PHE A 26 -8.01 -1.82 -0.42
C PHE A 26 -6.67 -2.58 -0.42
N ILE A 27 -5.57 -1.89 -0.14
CA ILE A 27 -4.23 -2.52 -0.11
C ILE A 27 -4.17 -3.55 1.01
N THR A 28 -4.70 -3.20 2.19
CA THR A 28 -4.77 -4.11 3.34
C THR A 28 -5.58 -5.36 3.01
N GLU A 29 -6.75 -5.19 2.38
CA GLU A 29 -7.65 -6.29 2.04
C GLU A 29 -7.02 -7.24 1.01
N VAL A 30 -6.47 -6.71 -0.08
CA VAL A 30 -5.82 -7.53 -1.11
C VAL A 30 -4.61 -8.27 -0.52
N ARG A 31 -3.76 -7.59 0.26
CA ARG A 31 -2.61 -8.24 0.89
C ARG A 31 -3.03 -9.41 1.79
N LYS A 32 -4.06 -9.20 2.63
CA LYS A 32 -4.58 -10.26 3.51
C LYS A 32 -5.24 -11.39 2.72
N LYS A 33 -5.94 -11.08 1.63
CA LYS A 33 -6.52 -12.08 0.71
C LYS A 33 -5.44 -12.96 0.07
N LEU A 34 -4.30 -12.37 -0.26
CA LEU A 34 -3.11 -13.07 -0.75
C LEU A 34 -2.31 -13.78 0.35
N ARG A 35 -2.76 -13.70 1.61
CA ARG A 35 -2.13 -14.30 2.80
C ARG A 35 -0.68 -13.86 3.01
N LEU A 36 -0.42 -12.58 2.78
CA LEU A 36 0.90 -11.98 2.96
C LEU A 36 0.91 -11.09 4.19
N ASP A 37 2.01 -11.09 4.94
CA ASP A 37 2.32 -9.99 5.83
C ASP A 37 2.88 -8.77 5.06
N GLN A 38 3.07 -7.63 5.74
CA GLN A 38 3.54 -6.40 5.10
C GLN A 38 4.98 -6.51 4.57
N ARG A 39 5.82 -7.31 5.23
CA ARG A 39 7.21 -7.54 4.86
C ARG A 39 7.31 -8.42 3.63
N GLU A 40 6.60 -9.54 3.61
CA GLU A 40 6.49 -10.43 2.45
C GLU A 40 5.95 -9.67 1.24
N ALA A 41 4.92 -8.85 1.44
CA ALA A 41 4.40 -8.01 0.37
C ALA A 41 5.45 -7.00 -0.14
N ALA A 42 6.22 -6.38 0.75
CA ALA A 42 7.31 -5.48 0.36
C ALA A 42 8.46 -6.21 -0.38
N GLU A 43 8.74 -7.47 -0.02
CA GLU A 43 9.74 -8.31 -0.68
C GLU A 43 9.27 -8.72 -2.09
N ILE A 44 7.99 -9.04 -2.27
CA ILE A 44 7.42 -9.47 -3.56
C ILE A 44 7.17 -8.29 -4.51
N PHE A 45 6.58 -7.21 -4.00
CA PHE A 45 6.12 -6.10 -4.82
C PHE A 45 7.08 -4.89 -4.81
N GLY A 46 8.11 -4.91 -3.97
CA GLY A 46 9.09 -3.84 -3.83
C GLY A 46 8.63 -2.65 -2.97
N GLY A 47 9.39 -1.55 -3.07
CA GLY A 47 9.13 -0.29 -2.31
C GLY A 47 9.85 -0.18 -0.97
N GLY A 48 10.61 -1.22 -0.58
CA GLY A 48 11.38 -1.31 0.66
C GLY A 48 10.54 -1.78 1.87
N VAL A 49 11.22 -2.19 2.95
CA VAL A 49 10.64 -2.93 4.10
C VAL A 49 9.40 -2.30 4.74
N ASN A 50 9.23 -0.98 4.62
CA ASN A 50 8.13 -0.23 5.25
C ASN A 50 7.07 0.25 4.23
N ALA A 51 7.13 -0.19 2.97
CA ALA A 51 6.25 0.30 1.91
C ALA A 51 4.77 0.04 2.23
N PHE A 52 4.42 -1.22 2.48
CA PHE A 52 3.04 -1.63 2.74
C PHE A 52 2.47 -0.99 4.00
N SER A 53 3.27 -0.82 5.07
CA SER A 53 2.86 -0.05 6.25
C SER A 53 2.49 1.42 5.89
N ARG A 54 3.29 2.09 5.06
CA ARG A 54 3.00 3.47 4.63
C ARG A 54 1.82 3.57 3.66
N TYR A 55 1.67 2.59 2.78
CA TYR A 55 0.58 2.55 1.82
C TYR A 55 -0.76 2.28 2.51
N GLU A 56 -0.80 1.29 3.40
CA GLU A 56 -2.01 0.92 4.18
C GLU A 56 -2.45 2.01 5.16
N THR A 57 -1.54 2.88 5.57
CA THR A 57 -1.85 4.05 6.42
C THR A 57 -2.10 5.33 5.61
N GLY A 58 -2.04 5.26 4.28
CA GLY A 58 -2.20 6.41 3.38
C GLY A 58 -1.09 7.46 3.49
N ARG A 59 0.00 7.18 4.24
CA ARG A 59 1.13 8.10 4.41
C ARG A 59 1.92 8.30 3.12
N THR A 60 1.85 7.35 2.20
CA THR A 60 2.51 7.42 0.90
C THR A 60 1.59 6.83 -0.16
N MET A 61 1.54 7.45 -1.33
CA MET A 61 0.84 6.90 -2.49
C MET A 61 1.70 5.79 -3.13
N PRO A 62 1.22 4.55 -3.24
CA PRO A 62 1.92 3.53 -4.02
C PRO A 62 2.00 3.89 -5.52
N PRO A 63 3.03 3.40 -6.24
CA PRO A 63 3.15 3.59 -7.68
C PRO A 63 1.92 3.05 -8.43
N LEU A 64 1.51 3.71 -9.51
CA LEU A 64 0.35 3.29 -10.32
C LEU A 64 0.44 1.83 -10.80
N ALA A 65 1.64 1.37 -11.16
CA ALA A 65 1.89 -0.01 -11.58
C ALA A 65 1.51 -1.01 -10.47
N LEU A 66 1.91 -0.74 -9.22
CA LEU A 66 1.55 -1.57 -8.07
C LEU A 66 0.04 -1.59 -7.84
N ILE A 67 -0.63 -0.45 -7.96
CA ILE A 67 -2.09 -0.37 -7.81
C ILE A 67 -2.79 -1.25 -8.86
N LYS A 68 -2.35 -1.17 -10.13
CA LYS A 68 -2.90 -1.99 -11.21
C LYS A 68 -2.66 -3.48 -10.96
N LEU A 69 -1.47 -3.86 -10.53
CA LEU A 69 -1.14 -5.25 -10.21
C LEU A 69 -2.00 -5.79 -9.05
N LEU A 70 -2.15 -5.04 -7.96
CA LEU A 70 -3.02 -5.43 -6.85
C LEU A 70 -4.49 -5.58 -7.27
N LYS A 71 -4.99 -4.73 -8.19
CA LYS A 71 -6.34 -4.88 -8.76
C LYS A 71 -6.50 -6.12 -9.64
N VAL A 72 -5.43 -6.58 -10.29
CA VAL A 72 -5.44 -7.85 -11.03
C VAL A 72 -5.44 -9.02 -10.05
N LEU A 73 -4.52 -9.00 -9.07
CA LEU A 73 -4.40 -10.06 -8.06
C LEU A 73 -5.60 -10.16 -7.12
N ASP A 74 -6.34 -9.07 -6.91
CA ASP A 74 -7.62 -9.13 -6.22
C ASP A 74 -8.64 -9.98 -7.00
N ARG A 75 -8.68 -9.88 -8.33
CA ARG A 75 -9.59 -10.69 -9.15
C ARG A 75 -9.05 -12.10 -9.39
N HIS A 76 -7.73 -12.24 -9.44
CA HIS A 76 -7.01 -13.45 -9.83
C HIS A 76 -5.89 -13.76 -8.81
N PRO A 77 -6.23 -14.13 -7.56
CA PRO A 77 -5.23 -14.38 -6.52
C PRO A 77 -4.27 -15.53 -6.85
N GLU A 78 -4.67 -16.46 -7.72
CA GLU A 78 -3.86 -17.54 -8.25
C GLU A 78 -2.59 -17.05 -9.00
N LEU A 79 -2.63 -15.86 -9.61
CA LEU A 79 -1.50 -15.29 -10.34
C LEU A 79 -0.37 -14.80 -9.43
N LEU A 80 -0.56 -14.80 -8.10
CA LEU A 80 0.52 -14.48 -7.16
C LEU A 80 1.74 -15.39 -7.34
N ALA A 81 1.53 -16.66 -7.70
CA ALA A 81 2.61 -17.60 -7.95
C ALA A 81 3.51 -17.14 -9.12
N GLU A 82 2.91 -16.56 -10.17
CA GLU A 82 3.65 -16.03 -11.31
C GLU A 82 4.46 -14.78 -10.92
N VAL A 83 3.87 -13.88 -10.12
CA VAL A 83 4.58 -12.68 -9.64
C VAL A 83 5.78 -13.05 -8.77
N ARG A 84 5.69 -14.11 -7.97
CA ARG A 84 6.81 -14.60 -7.14
C ARG A 84 7.94 -15.23 -7.94
N ALA A 85 7.66 -15.70 -9.15
CA ALA A 85 8.62 -16.40 -9.99
C ALA A 85 9.34 -15.48 -11.00
N ALA A 86 8.83 -14.26 -11.19
CA ALA A 86 9.41 -13.24 -12.07
C ALA A 86 10.66 -12.59 -11.45
#